data_AF-A0A1I2Z667-F1
#
_entry.id   AF-A0A1I2Z667-F1
#
_cell.length_a   1.000
_cell.length_b   1.000
_cell.length_c   1.000
_cell.angle_alpha   90.00
_cell.angle_beta   90.00
_cell.angle_gamma   90.00
#
_symmetry.space_group_name_H-M   'P 1'
#
loop_
_entity.id
_entity.type
_entity.pdbx_description
1 polymer ?
#
loop_
_entity_poly.entity_id
_entity_poly.type
_entity_poly.pdbx_seq_one_letter_code
_entity_poly.pdbx_strand_id
1 'polypeptide(L)'
;MMEELKNNKPTAAWQQRMEDDEIFTVENIKATDEILDTYINRLEGSVDKMSEQDILEYVQEIVIGLNELNEQFDYFIETLEREELCEFIIKAANAAGLETEEDITEEWREW
;
A
#
# COMPACT_ATOMS: atom_id res chain seq x y z
N MET A 1 2.33 15.86 -3.81
CA MET A 1 2.01 14.92 -2.73
C MET A 1 1.48 13.61 -3.32
N MET A 2 0.27 13.56 -3.91
CA MET A 2 -0.22 12.31 -4.52
C MET A 2 0.57 11.86 -5.77
N GLU A 3 0.90 12.79 -6.66
CA GLU A 3 1.78 12.52 -7.81
C GLU A 3 3.19 12.05 -7.41
N GLU A 4 3.67 12.43 -6.22
CA GLU A 4 4.96 11.96 -5.71
C GLU A 4 4.86 10.51 -5.23
N LEU A 5 3.74 10.14 -4.61
CA LEU A 5 3.48 8.77 -4.16
C LEU A 5 3.37 7.79 -5.34
N LYS A 6 2.72 8.18 -6.44
CA LYS A 6 2.69 7.37 -7.67
C LYS A 6 4.08 7.05 -8.22
N ASN A 7 5.00 8.00 -8.13
CA ASN A 7 6.36 7.86 -8.63
C ASN A 7 7.30 7.14 -7.65
N ASN A 8 6.91 7.03 -6.37
CA ASN A 8 7.74 6.46 -5.30
C ASN A 8 7.00 5.33 -4.55
N LYS A 9 6.38 4.42 -5.31
CA LYS A 9 5.80 3.19 -4.73
C LYS A 9 6.92 2.27 -4.20
N PRO A 10 6.71 1.56 -3.08
CA PRO A 10 7.70 0.64 -2.53
C PRO A 10 8.09 -0.49 -3.51
N THR A 11 7.16 -0.89 -4.38
CA THR A 11 7.40 -1.86 -5.47
C THR A 11 8.55 -1.48 -6.40
N ALA A 12 8.86 -0.19 -6.57
CA ALA A 12 10.01 0.26 -7.37
C ALA A 12 11.35 -0.08 -6.71
N ALA A 13 11.41 -0.06 -5.37
CA ALA A 13 12.56 -0.53 -4.61
C ALA A 13 12.63 -2.06 -4.63
N TRP A 14 11.49 -2.75 -4.54
CA TRP A 14 11.43 -4.21 -4.59
C TRP A 14 11.94 -4.76 -5.92
N GLN A 15 11.61 -4.09 -7.04
CA GLN A 15 12.16 -4.45 -8.36
C GLN A 15 13.68 -4.40 -8.42
N GLN A 16 14.31 -3.47 -7.69
CA GLN A 16 15.78 -3.39 -7.62
C GLN A 16 16.35 -4.49 -6.72
N ARG A 17 15.64 -4.83 -5.63
CA ARG A 17 16.04 -5.88 -4.67
C ARG A 17 15.82 -7.29 -5.21
N MET A 18 14.91 -7.49 -6.17
CA MET A 18 14.60 -8.78 -6.80
C MET A 18 15.82 -9.48 -7.41
N GLU A 19 16.87 -8.75 -7.83
CA GLU A 19 18.11 -9.39 -8.33
C GLU A 19 18.86 -10.16 -7.23
N ASP A 20 18.75 -9.70 -5.97
CA ASP A 20 19.48 -10.23 -4.81
C ASP A 20 18.57 -10.98 -3.81
N ASP A 21 17.25 -10.92 -3.99
CA ASP A 21 16.26 -11.41 -3.04
C ASP A 21 15.25 -12.37 -3.69
N GLU A 22 15.30 -13.63 -3.28
CA GLU A 22 14.48 -14.73 -3.85
C GLU A 22 13.00 -14.66 -3.45
N ILE A 23 12.62 -13.81 -2.48
CA ILE A 23 11.20 -13.64 -2.07
C ILE A 23 10.40 -12.84 -3.11
N PHE A 24 11.08 -12.06 -3.97
CA PHE A 24 10.43 -11.26 -5.00
C PHE A 24 10.34 -12.01 -6.33
N THR A 25 9.17 -11.91 -6.94
CA THR A 25 8.90 -12.36 -8.29
C THR A 25 8.32 -11.19 -9.09
N VAL A 26 8.40 -11.27 -10.42
CA VAL A 26 7.76 -10.26 -11.27
C VAL A 26 6.24 -10.23 -11.00
N GLU A 27 5.66 -11.40 -10.74
CA GLU A 27 4.24 -11.59 -10.45
C GLU A 27 3.81 -10.94 -9.13
N ASN A 28 4.51 -11.20 -8.01
CA ASN A 28 4.09 -10.63 -6.72
C ASN A 28 4.29 -9.11 -6.68
N ILE A 29 5.40 -8.60 -7.21
CA ILE A 29 5.66 -7.16 -7.31
C ILE A 29 4.57 -6.49 -8.15
N LYS A 30 4.23 -7.06 -9.31
CA LYS A 30 3.21 -6.49 -10.21
C LYS A 30 1.83 -6.51 -9.55
N ALA A 31 1.47 -7.60 -8.89
CA ALA A 31 0.20 -7.71 -8.18
C ALA A 31 0.11 -6.67 -7.04
N THR A 32 1.19 -6.48 -6.28
CA THR A 32 1.22 -5.44 -5.24
C THR A 32 1.09 -4.05 -5.87
N ASP A 33 1.82 -3.80 -6.97
CA ASP A 33 1.79 -2.51 -7.66
C ASP A 33 0.38 -2.12 -8.12
N GLU A 34 -0.39 -3.09 -8.63
CA GLU A 34 -1.79 -2.90 -9.04
C GLU A 34 -2.72 -2.58 -7.85
N ILE A 35 -2.48 -3.18 -6.69
CA ILE A 35 -3.22 -2.87 -5.45
C ILE A 35 -2.91 -1.43 -4.99
N LEU A 36 -1.62 -1.04 -4.99
CA LEU A 36 -1.20 0.31 -4.61
C LEU A 36 -1.76 1.37 -5.56
N ASP A 37 -1.75 1.10 -6.87
CA ASP A 37 -2.35 1.99 -7.87
C ASP A 37 -3.86 2.12 -7.68
N THR A 38 -4.55 1.02 -7.39
CA THR A 38 -5.98 1.04 -7.11
C THR A 38 -6.30 1.94 -5.92
N TYR A 39 -5.53 1.84 -4.84
CA TYR A 39 -5.68 2.67 -3.66
C TYR A 39 -5.43 4.16 -3.95
N ILE A 40 -4.32 4.51 -4.62
CA ILE A 40 -4.07 5.92 -5.00
C ILE A 40 -5.18 6.47 -5.88
N ASN A 41 -5.60 5.71 -6.90
CA ASN A 41 -6.62 6.16 -7.83
C ASN A 41 -7.98 6.39 -7.13
N ARG A 42 -8.32 5.60 -6.12
CA ARG A 42 -9.51 5.83 -5.27
C ARG A 42 -9.36 7.11 -4.45
N LEU A 43 -8.18 7.35 -3.88
CA LEU A 43 -7.93 8.58 -3.12
C LEU A 43 -7.96 9.85 -3.97
N GLU A 44 -7.60 9.78 -5.26
CA GLU A 44 -7.67 10.91 -6.20
C GLU A 44 -9.04 11.10 -6.84
N GLY A 45 -9.78 10.01 -7.05
CA GLY A 45 -11.04 10.01 -7.81
C GLY A 45 -12.23 10.67 -7.11
N SER A 46 -12.09 11.02 -5.83
CA SER A 46 -13.15 11.66 -5.04
C SER A 46 -13.24 13.15 -5.36
N VAL A 47 -14.12 13.48 -6.33
CA VAL A 47 -14.40 14.85 -6.82
C VAL A 47 -15.04 15.74 -5.74
N ASP A 48 -15.64 15.14 -4.72
CA ASP A 48 -16.13 15.81 -3.51
C ASP A 48 -15.19 15.51 -2.34
N LYS A 49 -15.09 16.44 -1.37
CA LYS A 49 -14.18 16.34 -0.22
C LYS A 49 -14.42 15.02 0.52
N MET A 50 -13.49 14.08 0.36
CA MET A 50 -13.52 12.77 0.99
C MET A 50 -13.52 12.92 2.51
N SER A 51 -14.38 12.17 3.20
CA SER A 51 -14.39 12.16 4.67
C SER A 51 -13.26 11.28 5.21
N GLU A 52 -12.88 11.49 6.47
CA GLU A 52 -11.94 10.62 7.16
C GLU A 52 -12.38 9.15 7.14
N GLN A 53 -13.71 8.91 7.21
CA GLN A 53 -14.27 7.57 7.16
C GLN A 53 -14.08 6.91 5.78
N ASP A 54 -14.26 7.67 4.69
CA ASP A 54 -14.03 7.13 3.34
C ASP A 54 -12.55 6.77 3.14
N ILE A 55 -11.62 7.59 3.67
CA ILE A 55 -10.18 7.31 3.61
C ILE A 55 -9.87 6.03 4.40
N LEU A 56 -10.41 5.87 5.61
CA LEU A 56 -10.22 4.68 6.42
C LEU A 56 -10.81 3.42 5.76
N GLU A 57 -11.94 3.54 5.06
CA GLU A 57 -12.49 2.43 4.28
C GLU A 57 -11.53 1.99 3.16
N TYR A 58 -10.93 2.94 2.44
CA TYR A 58 -9.93 2.62 1.43
C TYR A 58 -8.64 2.03 2.02
N VAL A 59 -8.24 2.47 3.22
CA VAL A 59 -7.12 1.88 3.98
C VAL A 59 -7.43 0.43 4.37
N GLN A 60 -8.64 0.16 4.85
CA GLN A 60 -9.06 -1.20 5.16
C GLN A 60 -9.02 -2.09 3.92
N GLU A 61 -9.55 -1.63 2.79
CA GLU A 61 -9.58 -2.40 1.54
C GLU A 61 -8.18 -2.74 1.01
N ILE A 62 -7.24 -1.79 1.03
CA ILE A 62 -5.86 -2.07 0.61
C ILE A 62 -5.18 -3.06 1.55
N VAL A 63 -5.37 -2.94 2.87
CA VAL A 63 -4.74 -3.86 3.84
C VAL A 63 -5.28 -5.28 3.66
N ILE A 64 -6.59 -5.44 3.45
CA ILE A 64 -7.19 -6.75 3.15
C ILE A 64 -6.64 -7.31 1.83
N GLY A 65 -6.55 -6.50 0.78
CA GLY A 65 -5.96 -6.92 -0.49
C GLY A 65 -4.49 -7.36 -0.36
N LEU A 66 -3.73 -6.70 0.51
CA LEU A 66 -2.35 -7.09 0.82
C LEU A 66 -2.29 -8.39 1.64
N ASN A 67 -3.22 -8.64 2.56
CA ASN A 67 -3.31 -9.93 3.28
C ASN A 67 -3.55 -11.08 2.29
N GLU A 68 -4.54 -10.93 1.40
CA GLU A 68 -4.87 -11.93 0.38
C GLU A 68 -3.69 -12.20 -0.57
N LEU A 69 -3.00 -11.13 -0.99
CA LEU A 69 -1.82 -11.24 -1.84
C LEU A 69 -0.66 -11.93 -1.10
N ASN A 70 -0.44 -11.60 0.17
CA ASN A 70 0.59 -12.25 0.97
C ASN A 70 0.37 -13.76 1.09
N GLU A 71 -0.86 -14.19 1.37
CA GLU A 71 -1.23 -15.62 1.39
C GLU A 71 -1.06 -16.26 0.00
N GLN A 72 -1.45 -15.58 -1.07
CA GLN A 72 -1.34 -16.06 -2.44
C GLN A 72 0.12 -16.31 -2.87
N PHE A 73 1.06 -15.51 -2.38
CA PHE A 73 2.47 -15.53 -2.78
C PHE A 73 3.41 -16.03 -1.66
N ASP A 74 2.96 -17.04 -0.91
CA ASP A 74 3.75 -17.78 0.09
C ASP A 74 4.38 -16.90 1.18
N TYR A 75 3.62 -15.90 1.65
CA TYR A 75 3.98 -15.01 2.75
C TYR A 75 5.28 -14.21 2.53
N PHE A 76 5.48 -13.69 1.31
CA PHE A 76 6.66 -12.91 0.93
C PHE A 76 6.80 -11.52 1.58
N ILE A 77 5.73 -10.97 2.18
CA ILE A 77 5.80 -9.69 2.90
C ILE A 77 6.47 -9.93 4.25
N GLU A 78 7.74 -9.52 4.38
CA GLU A 78 8.48 -9.59 5.63
C GLU A 78 8.46 -8.23 6.38
N THR A 79 9.31 -8.11 7.41
CA THR A 79 9.34 -6.92 8.28
C THR A 79 9.65 -5.64 7.50
N LEU A 80 10.55 -5.69 6.51
CA LEU A 80 10.96 -4.51 5.75
C LEU A 80 9.84 -4.06 4.79
N GLU A 81 9.28 -4.99 4.03
CA GLU A 81 8.16 -4.74 3.11
C GLU A 81 6.96 -4.21 3.87
N ARG A 82 6.73 -4.76 5.07
CA ARG A 82 5.65 -4.28 5.94
C ARG A 82 5.81 -2.81 6.29
N GLU A 83 7.00 -2.41 6.75
CA GLU A 83 7.27 -1.02 7.11
C GLU A 83 7.11 -0.08 5.91
N GLU A 84 7.61 -0.48 4.74
CA GLU A 84 7.49 0.28 3.50
C GLU A 84 6.03 0.43 3.04
N LEU A 85 5.21 -0.63 3.16
CA LEU A 85 3.79 -0.60 2.84
C LEU A 85 3.01 0.28 3.82
N CYS A 86 3.22 0.13 5.13
CA CYS A 86 2.56 0.96 6.15
C CYS A 86 2.89 2.44 5.95
N GLU A 87 4.16 2.78 5.75
CA GLU A 87 4.60 4.16 5.52
C GLU A 87 3.94 4.76 4.26
N PHE A 88 3.88 3.99 3.18
CA PHE A 88 3.23 4.41 1.95
C PHE A 88 1.72 4.66 2.15
N ILE A 89 1.01 3.73 2.80
CA ILE A 89 -0.44 3.83 3.04
C ILE A 89 -0.77 5.07 3.89
N ILE A 90 -0.01 5.30 4.97
CA ILE A 90 -0.19 6.44 5.88
C ILE A 90 0.08 7.76 5.14
N LYS A 91 1.15 7.84 4.34
CA LYS A 91 1.45 9.05 3.55
C LYS A 91 0.36 9.36 2.54
N ALA A 92 -0.18 8.35 1.88
CA ALA A 92 -1.29 8.51 0.93
C ALA A 92 -2.58 8.95 1.61
N ALA A 93 -2.91 8.37 2.77
CA ALA A 93 -4.07 8.78 3.57
C ALA A 93 -3.95 10.24 4.03
N ASN A 94 -2.77 10.64 4.53
CA ASN A 94 -2.47 12.03 4.87
C ASN A 94 -2.58 12.96 3.65
N ALA A 95 -2.10 12.53 2.49
CA ALA A 95 -2.23 13.29 1.25
C ALA A 95 -3.68 13.46 0.77
N ALA A 96 -4.56 12.53 1.15
CA ALA A 96 -6.00 12.61 0.92
C ALA A 96 -6.75 13.44 1.98
N GLY A 97 -6.08 13.81 3.10
CA GLY A 97 -6.61 14.69 4.13
C GLY A 97 -6.88 14.04 5.49
N LEU A 98 -6.50 12.77 5.70
CA LEU A 98 -6.54 12.12 7.01
C LEU A 98 -5.26 12.47 7.79
N GLU A 99 -5.30 13.54 8.59
CA GLU A 99 -4.16 14.00 9.40
C GLU A 99 -3.90 13.04 10.57
N THR A 100 -3.02 12.04 10.38
CA THR A 100 -2.69 11.05 11.41
C THR A 100 -1.22 10.61 11.36
N GLU A 101 -0.66 10.37 12.55
CA GLU A 101 0.64 9.72 12.75
C GLU A 101 0.49 8.28 13.29
N GLU A 102 -0.75 7.86 13.57
CA GLU A 102 -1.04 6.50 14.05
C GLU A 102 -0.97 5.50 12.91
N ASP A 103 -0.62 4.25 13.24
CA ASP A 103 -0.64 3.16 12.29
C ASP A 103 -2.07 2.67 12.04
N ILE A 104 -2.75 3.40 11.16
CA ILE A 104 -4.13 3.12 10.74
C ILE A 104 -4.28 1.80 9.97
N THR A 105 -3.19 1.06 9.71
CA THR A 105 -3.26 -0.25 9.05
C THR A 105 -3.34 -1.40 10.05
N GLU A 106 -2.99 -1.17 11.32
CA GLU A 106 -2.81 -2.21 12.34
C GLU A 106 -4.07 -3.03 12.60
N GLU A 107 -5.26 -2.42 12.55
CA GLU A 107 -6.53 -3.08 12.84
C GLU A 107 -6.83 -4.27 11.91
N TRP A 108 -6.40 -4.18 10.65
CA TRP A 108 -6.76 -5.14 9.60
C TRP A 108 -5.60 -5.99 9.11
N ARG A 109 -4.38 -5.75 9.61
CA ARG A 109 -3.17 -6.36 9.07
C ARG A 109 -2.95 -7.78 9.58
N GLU A 110 -2.61 -8.68 8.65
CA GLU A 110 -2.23 -10.07 8.96
C GLU A 110 -0.79 -10.43 8.55
N TRP A 111 -0.04 -9.46 7.99
CA TRP A 111 1.38 -9.54 7.59
C TRP A 111 2.33 -8.70 8.49
#